data_AF-A0A160TFY6-F1
#
_entry.id   AF-A0A160TFY6-F1
#
_cell.length_a   1.000
_cell.length_b   1.000
_cell.length_c   1.000
_cell.angle_alpha   90.00
_cell.angle_beta   90.00
_cell.angle_gamma   90.00
#
_symmetry.space_group_name_H-M   'P 1'
#
loop_
_entity.id
_entity.type
_entity.pdbx_description
1 polymer ?
#
loop_
_entity_poly.entity_id
_entity_poly.type
_entity_poly.pdbx_seq_one_letter_code
_entity_poly.pdbx_strand_id
1 'polypeptide(L)'
;MKPVIALALPLLCGLSLVHAENVVIRDVVSKEHCTLIKSDSCSSIKNDGVEVCEERHRQNALAEGGNTVVIKGTISSETRRPRVDGRYVIIEKTDMAADYYLCDDFVADDVAAEQENSSAPMRAMPVKSAVAPMVELSIEERLTTLEALNKKGLLTEEEYKAKRADILDDL
;
A
#
# COMPACT_ATOMS: atom_id res chain seq x y z
N MET A 1 -23.58 28.27 -60.52
CA MET A 1 -23.41 28.63 -59.10
C MET A 1 -24.40 27.80 -58.29
N LYS A 2 -23.93 26.91 -57.41
CA LYS A 2 -24.76 26.05 -56.54
C LYS A 2 -24.15 26.13 -55.13
N PRO A 3 -24.90 26.44 -54.07
CA PRO A 3 -24.36 26.39 -52.72
C PRO A 3 -24.46 24.95 -52.18
N VAL A 4 -23.32 24.38 -51.79
CA VAL A 4 -23.27 23.15 -51.00
C VAL A 4 -23.42 23.57 -49.54
N ILE A 5 -24.60 23.33 -48.97
CA ILE A 5 -24.87 23.50 -47.55
C ILE A 5 -24.28 22.28 -46.85
N ALA A 6 -23.10 22.45 -46.25
CA ALA A 6 -22.48 21.45 -45.38
C ALA A 6 -23.17 21.50 -44.02
N LEU A 7 -23.99 20.49 -43.72
CA LEU A 7 -24.59 20.27 -42.40
C LEU A 7 -23.48 19.83 -41.43
N ALA A 8 -23.12 20.71 -40.49
CA ALA A 8 -22.24 20.37 -39.38
C ALA A 8 -23.04 19.57 -38.33
N LEU A 9 -22.68 18.30 -38.14
CA LEU A 9 -23.20 17.43 -37.09
C LEU A 9 -22.36 17.68 -35.82
N PRO A 10 -22.91 18.19 -34.70
CA PRO A 10 -22.14 18.34 -33.48
C PRO A 10 -21.97 16.96 -32.84
N LEU A 11 -20.74 16.47 -32.88
CA LEU A 11 -20.29 15.27 -32.17
C LEU A 11 -20.35 15.58 -30.66
N LEU A 12 -21.41 15.15 -29.98
CA LEU A 12 -21.46 15.13 -28.51
C LEU A 12 -20.44 14.09 -28.02
N CYS A 13 -19.19 14.52 -27.82
CA CYS A 13 -18.26 13.80 -26.95
C CYS A 13 -18.76 13.95 -25.52
N GLY A 14 -19.46 12.94 -25.01
CA GLY A 14 -19.62 12.76 -23.58
C GLY A 14 -18.24 12.53 -22.98
N LEU A 15 -17.63 13.59 -22.45
CA LEU A 15 -16.52 13.44 -21.52
C LEU A 15 -17.11 12.84 -20.25
N SER A 16 -17.04 11.51 -20.12
CA SER A 16 -17.04 10.90 -18.80
C SER A 16 -15.85 11.50 -18.06
N LEU A 17 -16.12 12.34 -17.07
CA LEU A 17 -15.14 12.69 -16.04
C LEU A 17 -14.69 11.35 -15.45
N VAL A 18 -13.53 10.87 -15.86
CA VAL A 18 -12.78 9.89 -15.09
C VAL A 18 -12.35 10.67 -13.85
N HIS A 19 -13.08 10.48 -12.75
CA HIS A 19 -12.62 10.95 -11.44
C HIS A 19 -11.20 10.39 -11.29
N ALA A 20 -10.23 11.27 -11.09
CA ALA A 20 -8.90 10.84 -10.68
C ALA A 20 -9.03 10.37 -9.22
N GLU A 21 -9.65 9.21 -9.03
CA GLU A 21 -9.68 8.50 -7.77
C GLU A 21 -8.24 8.06 -7.49
N ASN A 22 -7.67 8.60 -6.41
CA ASN A 22 -6.38 8.17 -5.92
C ASN A 22 -6.55 6.71 -5.45
N VAL A 23 -6.07 5.76 -6.25
CA VAL A 23 -6.05 4.35 -5.85
C VAL A 23 -5.03 4.17 -4.73
N VAL A 24 -5.49 3.69 -3.58
CA VAL A 24 -4.64 3.48 -2.39
C VAL A 24 -4.20 2.03 -2.31
N ILE A 25 -2.93 1.78 -2.00
CA ILE A 25 -2.45 0.43 -1.67
C ILE A 25 -2.59 0.24 -0.16
N ARG A 26 -3.24 -0.85 0.26
CA ARG A 26 -3.43 -1.22 1.68
C ARG A 26 -3.04 -2.67 1.91
N ASP A 27 -2.58 -3.00 3.10
CA ASP A 27 -2.22 -4.38 3.47
C ASP A 27 -3.46 -5.25 3.72
N VAL A 28 -4.52 -4.66 4.26
CA VAL A 28 -5.75 -5.34 4.65
C VAL A 28 -6.95 -4.45 4.34
N VAL A 29 -8.05 -5.09 3.93
CA VAL A 29 -9.35 -4.44 3.70
C VAL A 29 -10.46 -5.17 4.47
N SER A 30 -11.46 -4.42 4.94
CA SER A 30 -12.65 -5.02 5.55
C SER A 30 -13.53 -5.63 4.46
N LYS A 31 -13.90 -6.91 4.59
CA LYS A 31 -14.79 -7.59 3.65
C LYS A 31 -16.23 -7.05 3.68
N GLU A 32 -16.59 -6.33 4.73
CA GLU A 32 -17.94 -5.77 4.92
C GLU A 32 -18.12 -4.44 4.17
N HIS A 33 -17.01 -3.73 3.93
CA HIS A 33 -17.01 -2.40 3.30
C HIS A 33 -16.26 -2.35 1.98
N CYS A 34 -15.70 -3.48 1.53
CA CYS A 34 -14.94 -3.56 0.30
C CYS A 34 -15.39 -4.76 -0.53
N THR A 35 -15.72 -4.48 -1.80
CA THR A 35 -16.08 -5.50 -2.78
C THR A 35 -14.87 -5.81 -3.66
N LEU A 36 -14.49 -7.08 -3.74
CA LEU A 36 -13.45 -7.53 -4.67
C LEU A 36 -13.95 -7.37 -6.10
N ILE A 37 -13.21 -6.62 -6.92
CA ILE A 37 -13.48 -6.46 -8.34
C ILE A 37 -12.72 -7.53 -9.13
N LYS A 38 -11.41 -7.63 -8.90
CA LYS A 38 -10.51 -8.45 -9.72
C LYS A 38 -9.23 -8.80 -8.99
N SER A 39 -8.66 -9.94 -9.33
CA SER A 39 -7.28 -10.31 -8.97
C SER A 39 -6.41 -10.27 -10.21
N ASP A 40 -5.19 -9.79 -10.08
CA ASP A 40 -4.25 -9.62 -11.18
C ASP A 40 -2.80 -9.85 -10.73
N SER A 41 -1.89 -9.97 -11.70
CA SER A 41 -0.47 -10.19 -11.43
C SER A 41 0.43 -9.33 -12.32
N CYS A 42 1.51 -8.85 -11.72
CA CYS A 42 2.58 -8.12 -12.37
C CYS A 42 3.87 -8.95 -12.38
N SER A 43 4.68 -8.77 -13.43
CA SER A 43 6.03 -9.28 -13.56
C SER A 43 6.95 -8.20 -14.13
N SER A 44 8.13 -8.00 -13.54
CA SER A 44 9.14 -7.02 -13.97
C SER A 44 10.56 -7.55 -13.80
N ILE A 45 11.46 -7.20 -14.73
CA ILE A 45 12.91 -7.48 -14.65
C ILE A 45 13.73 -6.19 -14.50
N LYS A 46 13.06 -5.07 -14.18
CA LYS A 46 13.72 -3.81 -13.89
C LYS A 46 14.24 -3.81 -12.45
N ASN A 47 15.26 -2.99 -12.19
CA ASN A 47 15.86 -2.86 -10.86
C ASN A 47 14.84 -2.37 -9.80
N ASP A 48 13.88 -1.56 -10.22
CA ASP A 48 12.74 -1.02 -9.47
C ASP A 48 11.48 -1.87 -9.66
N GLY A 49 11.65 -3.21 -9.66
CA GLY A 49 10.59 -4.16 -10.02
C GLY A 49 9.30 -4.01 -9.20
N VAL A 50 9.41 -3.72 -7.90
CA VAL A 50 8.27 -3.51 -7.00
C VAL A 50 7.51 -2.24 -7.36
N GLU A 51 8.18 -1.10 -7.43
CA GLU A 51 7.57 0.20 -7.75
C GLU A 51 6.85 0.17 -9.11
N VAL A 52 7.50 -0.42 -10.12
CA VAL A 52 6.91 -0.63 -11.44
C VAL A 52 5.65 -1.47 -11.37
N CYS A 53 5.62 -2.48 -10.51
CA CYS A 53 4.45 -3.33 -10.33
C CYS A 53 3.35 -2.66 -9.53
N GLU A 54 3.66 -1.91 -8.49
CA GLU A 54 2.68 -1.14 -7.72
C GLU A 54 1.98 -0.14 -8.61
N GLU A 55 2.74 0.62 -9.41
CA GLU A 55 2.17 1.61 -10.30
C GLU A 55 1.27 0.97 -11.36
N ARG A 56 1.69 -0.18 -11.93
CA ARG A 56 0.83 -0.93 -12.84
C ARG A 56 -0.44 -1.43 -12.16
N HIS A 57 -0.36 -1.90 -10.93
CA HIS A 57 -1.56 -2.33 -10.19
C HIS A 57 -2.50 -1.17 -9.86
N ARG A 58 -1.98 0.03 -9.54
CA ARG A 58 -2.80 1.24 -9.36
C ARG A 58 -3.56 1.59 -10.65
N GLN A 59 -2.85 1.62 -11.78
CA GLN A 59 -3.44 1.92 -13.08
C GLN A 59 -4.49 0.88 -13.49
N ASN A 60 -4.20 -0.41 -13.27
CA ASN A 60 -5.14 -1.49 -13.58
C ASN A 60 -6.37 -1.45 -12.66
N ALA A 61 -6.20 -1.21 -11.36
CA ALA A 61 -7.32 -1.08 -10.43
C ALA A 61 -8.23 0.09 -10.85
N LEU A 62 -7.65 1.25 -11.16
CA LEU A 62 -8.41 2.41 -11.64
C LEU A 62 -9.18 2.09 -12.93
N ALA A 63 -8.54 1.41 -13.89
CA ALA A 63 -9.16 1.02 -15.15
C ALA A 63 -10.32 0.02 -14.97
N GLU A 64 -10.29 -0.78 -13.91
CA GLU A 64 -11.34 -1.75 -13.56
C GLU A 64 -12.39 -1.15 -12.60
N GLY A 65 -12.25 0.13 -12.22
CA GLY A 65 -13.18 0.83 -11.32
C GLY A 65 -12.97 0.55 -9.83
N GLY A 66 -11.78 0.11 -9.43
CA GLY A 66 -11.39 -0.06 -8.04
C GLY A 66 -10.62 1.13 -7.49
N ASN A 67 -10.80 1.40 -6.20
CA ASN A 67 -10.15 2.49 -5.48
C ASN A 67 -9.08 1.99 -4.47
N THR A 68 -9.02 0.67 -4.23
CA THR A 68 -8.05 0.07 -3.28
C THR A 68 -7.36 -1.13 -3.91
N VAL A 69 -6.05 -1.26 -3.69
CA VAL A 69 -5.23 -2.41 -4.09
C VAL A 69 -4.66 -3.08 -2.86
N VAL A 70 -4.75 -4.41 -2.78
CA VAL A 70 -4.12 -5.23 -1.74
C VAL A 70 -3.09 -6.15 -2.37
N ILE A 71 -1.82 -5.99 -1.99
CA ILE A 71 -0.75 -6.87 -2.47
C ILE A 71 -0.79 -8.18 -1.70
N LYS A 72 -0.98 -9.29 -2.42
CA LYS A 72 -1.09 -10.64 -1.87
C LYS A 72 0.24 -11.32 -1.66
N GLY A 73 1.23 -10.93 -2.45
CA GLY A 73 2.57 -11.47 -2.33
C GLY A 73 3.49 -10.94 -3.41
N THR A 74 4.76 -10.84 -3.04
CA THR A 74 5.85 -10.41 -3.90
C THR A 74 6.91 -11.50 -3.88
N ILE A 75 7.28 -12.00 -5.06
CA ILE A 75 8.29 -13.02 -5.25
C ILE A 75 9.43 -12.37 -6.04
N SER A 76 10.62 -12.37 -5.44
CA SER A 76 11.85 -12.03 -6.17
C SER A 76 12.58 -13.32 -6.52
N SER A 77 13.06 -13.41 -7.75
CA SER A 77 13.84 -14.55 -8.25
C SER A 77 15.04 -14.07 -9.07
N GLU A 78 16.11 -14.86 -9.02
CA GLU A 78 17.34 -14.58 -9.75
C GLU A 78 17.62 -15.67 -10.77
N THR A 79 17.94 -15.27 -12.00
CA THR A 79 18.37 -16.20 -13.05
C THR A 79 19.66 -15.73 -13.68
N ARG A 80 20.61 -16.64 -13.83
CA ARG A 80 21.88 -16.37 -14.51
C ARG A 80 21.76 -16.70 -15.99
N ARG A 81 22.01 -15.72 -16.87
CA ARG A 81 22.12 -15.94 -18.32
C ARG A 81 23.57 -15.74 -18.79
N PRO A 82 24.13 -16.68 -19.57
CA PRO A 82 25.42 -16.48 -20.21
C PRO A 82 25.31 -15.42 -21.33
N ARG A 83 26.36 -14.61 -21.49
CA ARG A 83 26.55 -13.71 -22.62
C ARG A 83 27.50 -14.34 -23.65
N VAL A 84 27.49 -13.76 -24.84
CA VAL A 84 28.36 -14.15 -25.97
C VAL A 84 29.86 -13.96 -25.64
N ASP A 85 30.18 -13.06 -24.71
CA ASP A 85 31.56 -12.79 -24.25
C ASP A 85 32.04 -13.76 -23.14
N GLY A 86 31.26 -14.79 -22.81
CA GLY A 86 31.57 -15.77 -21.77
C GLY A 86 31.29 -15.30 -20.34
N ARG A 87 30.85 -14.05 -20.13
CA ARG A 87 30.41 -13.56 -18.81
C ARG A 87 28.96 -13.95 -18.54
N TYR A 88 28.57 -13.93 -17.27
CA TYR A 88 27.18 -14.13 -16.86
C TYR A 88 26.52 -12.79 -16.52
N VAL A 89 25.22 -12.70 -16.77
CA VAL A 89 24.33 -11.65 -16.25
C VAL A 89 23.40 -12.29 -15.26
N ILE A 90 23.25 -11.64 -14.10
CA ILE A 90 22.20 -11.93 -13.15
C ILE A 90 20.98 -11.11 -13.57
N ILE A 91 19.87 -11.79 -13.78
CA ILE A 91 18.57 -11.17 -14.08
C ILE A 91 17.72 -11.37 -12.83
N GLU A 92 17.43 -10.28 -12.16
CA GLU A 92 16.44 -10.24 -11.09
C GLU A 92 15.06 -10.07 -11.69
N LYS A 93 14.10 -10.86 -11.22
CA LYS A 93 12.72 -10.84 -11.67
C LYS A 93 11.81 -10.73 -10.45
N THR A 94 11.00 -9.69 -10.44
CA THR A 94 9.95 -9.45 -9.46
C THR A 94 8.61 -9.88 -10.04
N ASP A 95 7.90 -10.77 -9.36
CA ASP A 95 6.52 -11.13 -9.63
C ASP A 95 5.67 -10.69 -8.44
N MET A 96 4.56 -10.00 -8.68
CA MET A 96 3.68 -9.46 -7.64
C MET A 96 2.24 -9.79 -7.96
N ALA A 97 1.50 -10.32 -6.99
CA ALA A 97 0.06 -10.60 -7.12
C ALA A 97 -0.72 -9.59 -6.28
N ALA A 98 -1.84 -9.11 -6.82
CA ALA A 98 -2.68 -8.12 -6.15
C ALA A 98 -4.17 -8.37 -6.39
N ASP A 99 -4.97 -7.98 -5.40
CA ASP A 99 -6.42 -7.96 -5.45
C ASP A 99 -6.89 -6.49 -5.48
N TYR A 100 -7.85 -6.18 -6.35
CA TYR A 100 -8.43 -4.85 -6.54
C TYR A 100 -9.82 -4.80 -5.92
N TYR A 101 -10.07 -3.76 -5.13
CA TYR A 101 -11.30 -3.57 -4.39
C TYR A 101 -11.93 -2.22 -4.69
N LEU A 102 -13.26 -2.19 -4.60
CA LEU A 102 -14.04 -0.97 -4.45
C LEU A 102 -14.50 -0.93 -2.99
N CYS A 103 -13.94 0.00 -2.22
CA CYS A 103 -14.30 0.24 -0.84
C CYS A 103 -15.18 1.48 -0.73
N ASP A 104 -16.24 1.42 0.06
CA ASP A 104 -16.99 2.61 0.43
C ASP A 104 -16.11 3.43 1.39
N ASP A 105 -15.98 4.74 1.17
CA ASP A 105 -15.03 5.65 1.84
C ASP A 105 -15.24 5.86 3.36
N PHE A 106 -15.88 4.91 4.06
CA PHE A 106 -16.01 4.92 5.53
C PHE A 106 -14.77 4.42 6.28
N VAL A 107 -13.68 4.09 5.57
CA VAL A 107 -12.37 3.79 6.19
C VAL A 107 -11.32 4.80 5.75
N ALA A 108 -11.66 6.08 5.88
CA ALA A 108 -10.75 7.20 5.80
C ALA A 108 -10.29 7.63 7.20
N ASP A 109 -9.88 6.70 8.07
CA ASP A 109 -9.14 7.03 9.32
C ASP A 109 -8.58 5.76 9.97
N ASP A 110 -7.81 4.97 9.23
CA ASP A 110 -6.78 4.11 9.79
C ASP A 110 -5.74 3.88 8.69
N VAL A 111 -4.47 4.16 9.02
CA VAL A 111 -3.27 4.19 8.16
C VAL A 111 -3.20 5.24 7.05
N ALA A 112 -3.08 6.53 7.42
CA ALA A 112 -2.37 7.52 6.61
C ALA A 112 -1.88 8.72 7.43
N ALA A 113 -0.65 8.69 7.91
CA ALA A 113 0.24 9.86 7.95
C ALA A 113 1.62 9.46 8.49
N GLU A 114 2.55 9.04 7.63
CA GLU A 114 3.96 9.44 7.72
C GLU A 114 4.64 9.33 6.33
N GLN A 115 4.47 10.36 5.51
CA GLN A 115 5.42 10.85 4.50
C GLN A 115 4.83 12.19 3.99
N GLU A 116 5.50 13.34 3.97
CA GLU A 116 6.91 13.63 3.74
C GLU A 116 7.28 14.98 4.41
N ASN A 117 8.56 15.15 4.78
CA ASN A 117 9.25 16.38 4.41
C ASN A 117 10.75 16.13 4.22
N SER A 118 11.22 16.35 3.00
CA SER A 118 12.60 16.21 2.56
C SER A 118 13.46 17.45 2.86
N SER A 119 14.72 17.18 3.24
CA SER A 119 15.97 17.96 3.04
C SER A 119 16.32 19.21 3.92
N ALA A 120 17.13 18.95 4.98
CA ALA A 120 18.39 19.58 5.50
C ALA A 120 18.55 21.13 5.70
N PRO A 121 19.46 21.66 6.58
CA PRO A 121 20.55 21.03 7.37
C PRO A 121 20.62 21.39 8.89
N MET A 122 21.59 20.78 9.58
CA MET A 122 21.94 20.78 11.01
C MET A 122 21.74 22.08 11.82
N ARG A 123 21.25 21.95 13.07
CA ARG A 123 21.84 22.57 14.28
C ARG A 123 21.27 21.99 15.58
N ALA A 124 22.12 21.98 16.60
CA ALA A 124 21.97 21.29 17.89
C ALA A 124 20.76 21.72 18.75
N MET A 125 20.23 20.73 19.48
CA MET A 125 19.50 20.71 20.77
C MET A 125 19.25 22.05 21.52
N PRO A 126 18.11 22.23 22.24
CA PRO A 126 17.79 21.39 23.41
C PRO A 126 16.32 20.99 23.61
N VAL A 127 16.19 19.92 24.41
CA VAL A 127 15.00 19.30 25.00
C VAL A 127 14.07 20.34 25.64
N LYS A 128 12.77 20.28 25.31
CA LYS A 128 11.71 20.65 26.24
C LYS A 128 10.46 19.81 26.00
N SER A 129 10.17 19.00 27.00
CA SER A 129 8.96 18.22 27.23
C SER A 129 7.68 18.93 26.76
N ALA A 130 6.90 18.24 25.93
CA ALA A 130 5.48 18.49 25.73
C ALA A 130 4.79 17.13 25.77
N VAL A 131 3.96 16.97 26.78
CA VAL A 131 3.17 15.80 27.14
C VAL A 131 2.31 15.36 25.96
N ALA A 132 2.52 14.15 25.47
CA ALA A 132 1.58 13.48 24.58
C ALA A 132 0.29 13.15 25.35
N PRO A 133 -0.91 13.27 24.72
CA PRO A 133 -2.14 12.83 25.35
C PRO A 133 -2.05 11.31 25.52
N MET A 134 -2.01 10.86 26.78
CA MET A 134 -2.12 9.44 27.12
C MET A 134 -3.51 8.97 26.67
N VAL A 135 -3.55 8.25 25.56
CA VAL A 135 -4.68 7.41 25.21
C VAL A 135 -4.64 6.26 26.21
N GLU A 136 -5.51 6.29 27.22
CA GLU A 136 -5.71 5.15 28.12
C GLU A 136 -6.37 4.03 27.31
N LEU A 137 -5.55 3.28 26.57
CA LEU A 137 -5.91 1.96 26.07
C LEU A 137 -6.24 1.11 27.30
N SER A 138 -7.40 0.46 27.29
CA SER A 138 -7.81 -0.39 28.40
C SER A 138 -6.77 -1.50 28.62
N ILE A 139 -6.55 -1.92 29.88
CA ILE A 139 -5.57 -2.96 30.25
C ILE A 139 -5.81 -4.24 29.42
N GLU A 140 -7.07 -4.53 29.10
CA GLU A 140 -7.50 -5.65 28.27
C GLU A 140 -7.03 -5.52 26.81
N GLU A 141 -7.12 -4.34 26.21
CA GLU A 141 -6.60 -4.06 24.86
C GLU A 141 -5.07 -4.14 24.79
N ARG A 142 -4.38 -3.70 25.85
CA ARG A 142 -2.92 -3.82 25.98
C ARG A 142 -2.48 -5.28 26.06
N LEU A 143 -3.20 -6.11 26.82
CA LEU A 143 -2.91 -7.55 26.96
C LEU A 143 -3.18 -8.33 25.66
N THR A 144 -4.29 -8.05 24.98
CA THR A 144 -4.64 -8.72 23.72
C THR A 144 -3.66 -8.39 22.59
N THR A 145 -3.22 -7.13 22.50
CA THR A 145 -2.16 -6.72 21.57
C THR A 145 -0.85 -7.44 21.87
N LEU A 146 -0.45 -7.54 23.14
CA LEU A 146 0.77 -8.22 23.55
C LEU A 146 0.75 -9.72 23.21
N GLU A 147 -0.39 -10.39 23.41
CA GLU A 147 -0.58 -11.80 23.05
C GLU A 147 -0.50 -12.02 21.55
N ALA A 148 -1.09 -11.12 20.74
CA ALA A 148 -1.00 -11.18 19.29
C ALA A 148 0.45 -11.02 18.80
N LEU A 149 1.25 -10.15 19.41
CA LEU A 149 2.66 -9.94 19.07
C LEU A 149 3.51 -11.18 19.41
N ASN A 150 3.28 -11.81 20.56
CA ASN A 150 3.96 -13.05 20.94
C ASN A 150 3.59 -14.21 19.99
N LYS A 151 2.31 -14.34 19.64
CA LYS A 151 1.84 -15.38 18.70
C LYS A 151 2.41 -15.22 17.29
N LYS A 152 2.73 -13.99 16.89
CA LYS A 152 3.42 -13.67 15.63
C LYS A 152 4.93 -13.93 15.69
N GLY A 153 5.47 -14.34 16.84
CA GLY A 153 6.91 -14.55 17.04
C GLY A 153 7.73 -13.26 17.02
N LEU A 154 7.06 -12.11 17.19
CA LEU A 154 7.70 -10.79 17.19
C LEU A 154 8.26 -10.40 18.56
N LEU A 155 7.94 -11.19 19.58
CA LEU A 155 8.47 -11.06 20.94
C LEU A 155 9.05 -12.39 21.37
N THR A 156 10.17 -12.33 22.08
CA THR A 156 10.68 -13.50 22.80
C THR A 156 9.81 -13.77 24.03
N GLU A 157 9.85 -15.01 24.53
CA GLU A 157 9.03 -15.40 25.69
C GLU A 157 9.36 -14.57 26.95
N GLU A 158 10.62 -14.12 27.08
CA GLU A 158 11.06 -13.27 28.19
C GLU A 158 10.50 -11.84 28.07
N GLU A 159 10.51 -11.27 26.87
CA GLU A 159 9.94 -9.93 26.61
C GLU A 159 8.42 -9.92 26.78
N TYR A 160 7.75 -11.00 26.38
CA TYR A 160 6.31 -11.18 26.60
C TYR A 160 5.98 -11.20 28.09
N LYS A 161 6.72 -11.98 28.90
CA LYS A 161 6.50 -12.06 30.36
C LYS A 161 6.76 -10.74 31.06
N ALA A 162 7.83 -10.03 30.69
CA ALA A 162 8.17 -8.73 31.27
C ALA A 162 7.08 -7.69 30.97
N LYS A 163 6.65 -7.57 29.71
CA LYS A 163 5.60 -6.63 29.31
C LYS A 163 4.22 -6.99 29.89
N ARG A 164 3.93 -8.27 30.05
CA ARG A 164 2.68 -8.73 30.68
C ARG A 164 2.66 -8.41 32.17
N ALA A 165 3.79 -8.53 32.85
CA ALA A 165 3.90 -8.16 34.26
C ALA A 165 3.71 -6.64 34.46
N ASP A 166 4.34 -5.83 33.60
CA ASP A 166 4.22 -4.37 33.60
C ASP A 166 2.76 -3.90 33.40
N ILE A 167 2.03 -4.50 32.45
CA ILE A 167 0.61 -4.19 32.22
C ILE A 167 -0.29 -4.63 33.39
N LEU A 168 0.09 -5.69 34.11
CA LEU A 168 -0.67 -6.19 35.26
C LEU A 168 -0.32 -5.47 36.57
N ASP A 169 0.81 -4.77 36.65
CA ASP A 169 1.17 -3.92 37.80
C ASP A 169 0.36 -2.61 37.81
N ASP A 170 -0.18 -2.21 36.65
CA ASP A 170 -1.07 -1.06 36.46
C ASP A 170 -2.53 -1.30 36.97
N LEU A 171 -2.84 -2.47 37.56
CA LEU A 171 -4.14 -2.83 38.17
C LEU A 171 -4.27 -2.36 39.63
#